data_AF-A0ABD2N283-F1
#
_entry.id   AF-A0ABD2N283-F1
#
_cell.length_a   1.000
_cell.length_b   1.000
_cell.length_c   1.000
_cell.angle_alpha   90.00
_cell.angle_beta   90.00
_cell.angle_gamma   90.00
#
_symmetry.space_group_name_H-M   'P 1'
#
loop_
_entity.id
_entity.type
_entity.pdbx_description
1 polymer ?
#
loop_
_entity_poly.entity_id
_entity_poly.type
_entity_poly.pdbx_seq_one_letter_code
_entity_poly.pdbx_strand_id
1 'polypeptide(L)'
;MRLMRMLENHEPCLKLCVYERDFQVGSIISESVLEHIAKSRKTLLIVSNSYAKSYWCNWESQIAEHHRLFFENPNGDCVDESIVVIKLGPVSDVHLNPTLKYLLKTRIYLQWDSDDDKQKVFWQKLRQFLTPPKSELVESTNL
;
A
#
# COMPACT_ATOMS: atom_id res chain seq x y z
N MET A 1 7.30 -7.72 -10.49
CA MET A 1 6.67 -7.36 -11.79
C MET A 1 5.22 -7.80 -11.98
N ARG A 2 4.74 -8.97 -11.50
CA ARG A 2 3.35 -9.43 -11.76
C ARG A 2 2.26 -8.47 -11.22
N LEU A 3 2.45 -7.93 -10.01
CA LEU A 3 1.48 -7.03 -9.37
C LEU A 3 1.18 -5.77 -10.19
N MET A 4 2.22 -5.08 -10.66
CA MET A 4 2.07 -3.85 -11.44
C MET A 4 1.28 -4.10 -12.73
N ARG A 5 1.68 -5.12 -13.50
CA ARG A 5 0.97 -5.51 -14.74
C ARG A 5 -0.50 -5.87 -14.49
N MET A 6 -0.77 -6.58 -13.40
CA MET A 6 -2.14 -6.97 -13.05
C MET A 6 -3.02 -5.76 -12.70
N LEU A 7 -2.46 -4.65 -12.23
CA LEU A 7 -3.19 -3.45 -11.84
C LEU A 7 -3.24 -2.39 -12.96
N GLU A 8 -2.17 -2.23 -13.73
CA GLU A 8 -2.06 -1.25 -14.83
C GLU A 8 -2.76 -1.72 -16.11
N ASN A 9 -2.74 -3.01 -16.42
CA ASN A 9 -3.15 -3.52 -17.74
C ASN A 9 -4.50 -4.26 -17.76
N HIS A 10 -5.26 -4.20 -16.67
CA HIS A 10 -6.58 -4.85 -16.59
C HIS A 10 -7.61 -3.85 -16.04
N GLU A 11 -8.82 -3.89 -16.56
CA GLU A 11 -9.90 -2.98 -16.16
C GLU A 11 -10.38 -3.21 -14.71
N PRO A 12 -10.61 -2.13 -13.92
CA PRO A 12 -10.33 -0.73 -14.24
C PRO A 12 -8.82 -0.45 -14.19
N CYS A 13 -8.22 0.05 -15.27
CA CYS A 13 -6.76 0.28 -15.30
C CYS A 13 -6.36 1.34 -14.24
N LEU A 14 -5.42 1.00 -13.35
CA LEU A 14 -4.99 1.89 -12.28
C LEU A 14 -3.68 2.59 -12.63
N LYS A 15 -3.62 3.90 -12.35
CA LYS A 15 -2.36 4.64 -12.35
C LYS A 15 -1.60 4.31 -11.06
N LEU A 16 -0.40 3.73 -11.19
CA LEU A 16 0.44 3.37 -10.04
C LEU A 16 1.61 4.34 -9.88
N CYS A 17 1.93 4.63 -8.61
CA CYS A 17 3.22 5.16 -8.20
C CYS A 17 3.99 4.05 -7.48
N VAL A 18 5.15 3.66 -8.02
CA VAL A 18 5.94 2.51 -7.59
C VAL A 18 7.28 3.00 -7.05
N TYR A 19 7.56 2.67 -5.79
CA TYR A 19 8.77 3.13 -5.09
C TYR A 19 10.08 2.87 -5.87
N GLU A 20 10.30 1.63 -6.31
CA GLU A 20 11.56 1.25 -7.00
C GLU A 20 11.68 1.79 -8.45
N ARG A 21 10.56 2.25 -9.04
CA ARG A 21 10.51 2.68 -10.45
C ARG A 21 10.50 4.21 -10.57
N ASP A 22 9.75 4.87 -9.69
CA ASP A 22 9.39 6.28 -9.83
C ASP A 22 10.24 7.20 -8.93
N PHE A 23 11.12 6.62 -8.09
CA PHE A 23 11.99 7.36 -7.18
C PHE A 23 13.47 6.97 -7.35
N GLN A 24 14.35 7.94 -7.14
CA GLN A 24 15.79 7.75 -7.28
C GLN A 24 16.38 7.10 -6.03
N VAL A 25 17.23 6.09 -6.22
CA VAL A 25 17.86 5.33 -5.12
C VAL A 25 18.90 6.20 -4.41
N GLY A 26 18.60 6.59 -3.18
CA GLY A 26 19.47 7.43 -2.35
C GLY A 26 18.78 7.91 -1.06
N SER A 27 18.61 7.00 -0.10
CA SER A 27 18.26 7.16 1.33
C SER A 27 17.09 8.07 1.77
N ILE A 28 16.28 7.51 2.68
CA ILE A 28 15.10 8.09 3.38
C ILE A 28 13.87 8.25 2.46
N ILE A 29 12.68 8.00 2.99
CA ILE A 29 11.41 8.47 2.40
C ILE A 29 11.58 9.98 2.21
N SER A 30 11.92 10.36 1.00
CA SER A 30 12.11 11.76 0.65
C SER A 30 10.76 12.47 0.70
N GLU A 31 10.77 13.80 0.80
CA GLU A 31 9.56 14.62 0.64
C GLU A 31 8.77 14.26 -0.61
N SER A 32 9.45 13.84 -1.69
CA SER A 32 8.82 13.36 -2.90
C SER A 32 8.01 12.08 -2.68
N VAL A 33 8.54 11.09 -1.95
CA VAL A 33 7.81 9.85 -1.65
C VAL A 33 6.56 10.14 -0.83
N LEU A 34 6.69 11.02 0.15
CA LEU A 34 5.59 11.48 1.00
C LEU A 34 4.51 12.21 0.23
N GLU A 35 4.91 13.09 -0.67
CA GLU A 35 4.00 13.83 -1.55
C GLU A 35 3.20 12.87 -2.44
N HIS A 36 3.85 11.85 -2.99
CA HIS A 36 3.18 10.84 -3.81
C HIS A 36 2.26 9.93 -3.00
N ILE A 37 2.61 9.61 -1.75
CA ILE A 37 1.72 8.90 -0.82
C ILE A 37 0.48 9.76 -0.53
N ALA A 38 0.66 11.04 -0.21
CA ALA A 38 -0.43 11.97 0.08
C ALA A 38 -1.37 12.21 -1.11
N LYS A 39 -0.83 12.17 -2.34
CA LYS A 39 -1.59 12.29 -3.59
C LYS A 39 -2.25 10.98 -4.02
N SER A 40 -1.90 9.85 -3.42
CA SER A 40 -2.45 8.54 -3.75
C SER A 40 -3.70 8.25 -2.93
N ARG A 41 -4.79 7.81 -3.59
CA ARG A 41 -6.03 7.42 -2.88
C ARG A 41 -5.82 6.23 -1.95
N LYS A 42 -4.98 5.28 -2.37
CA LYS A 42 -4.64 4.07 -1.62
C LYS A 42 -3.14 3.82 -1.75
N THR A 43 -2.53 3.38 -0.65
CA THR A 43 -1.12 3.01 -0.54
C THR A 43 -1.03 1.52 -0.26
N LEU A 44 -0.34 0.78 -1.14
CA LEU A 44 -0.11 -0.66 -0.96
C LEU A 44 1.20 -0.90 -0.23
N LEU A 45 1.14 -1.44 0.99
CA LEU A 45 2.33 -1.86 1.73
C LEU A 45 2.61 -3.35 1.47
N ILE A 46 3.65 -3.64 0.69
CA ILE A 46 4.00 -5.01 0.31
C ILE A 46 4.98 -5.63 1.33
N VAL A 47 4.47 -6.45 2.23
CA VAL A 47 5.25 -7.08 3.31
C VAL A 47 5.64 -8.50 2.91
N SER A 48 6.94 -8.74 2.80
CA SER A 48 7.54 -10.06 2.68
C SER A 48 8.53 -10.31 3.83
N ASN A 49 8.98 -11.55 4.01
CA ASN A 49 9.97 -11.86 5.03
C ASN A 49 11.30 -11.12 4.80
N SER A 50 11.70 -10.99 3.52
CA SER A 50 12.91 -10.23 3.14
C SER A 50 12.74 -8.73 3.37
N TYR A 51 11.56 -8.18 3.07
CA TYR A 51 11.22 -6.79 3.37
C TYR A 51 11.36 -6.55 4.88
N ALA A 52 10.65 -7.33 5.70
CA ALA A 52 10.65 -7.20 7.16
C ALA A 52 12.06 -7.30 7.80
N LYS A 53 12.95 -8.10 7.21
CA LYS A 53 14.34 -8.25 7.67
C LYS A 53 15.26 -7.09 7.26
N SER A 54 14.92 -6.33 6.24
CA SER A 54 15.84 -5.34 5.63
C SER A 54 15.87 -4.00 6.36
N TYR A 55 17.00 -3.27 6.26
CA TYR A 55 17.12 -1.89 6.75
C TYR A 55 16.10 -0.94 6.12
N TRP A 56 15.65 -1.24 4.89
CA TRP A 56 14.57 -0.52 4.22
C TRP A 56 13.21 -0.65 4.94
N CYS A 57 13.06 -1.63 5.85
CA CYS A 57 11.89 -1.78 6.70
C CYS A 57 11.98 -1.01 8.03
N ASN A 58 12.93 -0.07 8.17
CA ASN A 58 12.90 0.91 9.26
C ASN A 58 11.80 1.96 9.01
N TRP A 59 10.59 1.46 8.78
CA TRP A 59 9.34 2.16 8.50
C TRP A 59 8.87 2.95 9.72
N GLU A 60 9.16 2.45 10.92
CA GLU A 60 8.77 3.05 12.20
C GLU A 60 9.31 4.47 12.37
N SER A 61 10.61 4.69 12.12
CA SER A 61 11.19 6.04 12.19
C SER A 61 10.58 7.00 11.14
N GLN A 62 10.31 6.48 9.94
CA GLN A 62 9.79 7.30 8.85
C GLN A 62 8.28 7.61 9.01
N ILE A 63 7.53 6.72 9.65
CA ILE A 63 6.15 6.97 10.08
C ILE A 63 6.10 7.96 11.23
N ALA A 64 6.98 7.85 12.22
CA ALA A 64 6.97 8.77 13.36
C ALA A 64 7.15 10.23 12.91
N GLU A 65 8.01 10.45 11.91
CA GLU A 65 8.19 11.77 11.29
C GLU A 65 6.99 12.21 10.43
N HIS A 66 6.22 11.25 9.88
CA HIS A 66 5.21 11.51 8.86
C HIS A 66 3.82 10.95 9.21
N HIS A 67 3.51 10.79 10.50
CA HIS A 67 2.32 10.10 11.02
C HIS A 67 1.04 10.58 10.35
N ARG A 68 0.91 11.91 10.24
CA ARG A 68 -0.21 12.58 9.57
C ARG A 68 -0.43 12.08 8.15
N LEU A 69 0.61 11.80 7.38
CA LEU A 69 0.46 11.38 5.97
C LEU A 69 0.01 9.93 5.82
N PHE A 70 0.27 9.10 6.82
CA PHE A 70 -0.08 7.70 6.81
C PHE A 70 -1.41 7.40 7.51
N PHE A 71 -1.81 8.27 8.42
CA PHE A 71 -2.97 8.03 9.25
C PHE A 71 -4.00 9.16 9.21
N GLU A 72 -3.73 10.31 8.58
CA GLU A 72 -4.65 11.45 8.50
C GLU A 72 -4.80 11.98 7.06
N ASN A 73 -5.96 12.53 6.69
CA ASN A 73 -6.16 13.19 5.39
C ASN A 73 -5.66 14.65 5.48
N PRO A 74 -5.66 15.41 4.37
CA PRO A 74 -5.37 16.84 4.41
C PRO A 74 -6.24 17.65 5.38
N ASN A 75 -7.44 17.15 5.73
CA ASN A 75 -8.38 17.78 6.67
C ASN A 75 -8.10 17.40 8.14
N GLY A 76 -7.13 16.52 8.42
CA GLY A 76 -6.78 16.05 9.76
C GLY A 76 -7.66 14.90 10.28
N ASP A 77 -8.57 14.35 9.47
CA ASP A 77 -9.34 13.17 9.86
C ASP A 77 -8.48 11.94 9.75
N CYS A 78 -8.59 11.02 10.71
CA CYS A 78 -7.90 9.75 10.62
C CYS A 78 -8.39 8.93 9.41
N VAL A 79 -7.53 8.68 8.43
CA VAL A 79 -7.83 7.85 7.27
C VAL A 79 -7.32 6.45 7.51
N ASP A 80 -8.11 5.68 8.25
CA ASP A 80 -7.78 4.27 8.53
C ASP A 80 -7.71 3.44 7.22
N GLU A 81 -8.42 3.85 6.17
CA GLU A 81 -8.65 3.04 4.98
C GLU A 81 -7.63 3.26 3.83
N SER A 82 -6.67 4.17 3.95
CA SER A 82 -5.76 4.49 2.83
C SER A 82 -4.68 3.43 2.63
N ILE A 83 -4.27 2.72 3.68
CA ILE A 83 -3.20 1.71 3.61
C ILE A 83 -3.80 0.31 3.50
N VAL A 84 -3.44 -0.40 2.44
CA VAL A 84 -3.74 -1.83 2.29
C VAL A 84 -2.44 -2.62 2.42
N VAL A 85 -2.38 -3.49 3.41
CA VAL A 85 -1.21 -4.35 3.61
C VAL A 85 -1.34 -5.62 2.77
N ILE A 86 -0.33 -5.92 1.96
CA ILE A 86 -0.25 -7.16 1.18
C ILE A 86 0.88 -8.02 1.75
N LYS A 87 0.53 -9.20 2.25
CA LYS A 87 1.49 -10.16 2.79
C LYS A 87 1.90 -11.18 1.71
N LEU A 88 3.16 -11.13 1.30
CA LEU A 88 3.76 -12.06 0.34
C LEU A 88 4.35 -13.27 1.06
N GLY A 89 3.48 -14.19 1.46
CA GLY A 89 3.86 -15.43 2.15
C GLY A 89 4.14 -15.24 3.64
N PRO A 90 4.64 -16.29 4.33
CA PRO A 90 4.91 -16.23 5.76
C PRO A 90 6.03 -15.21 6.07
N VAL A 91 5.85 -14.47 7.16
CA VAL A 91 6.82 -13.51 7.69
C VAL A 91 7.10 -13.92 9.12
N SER A 92 8.38 -14.11 9.47
CA SER A 92 8.75 -14.54 10.82
C SER A 92 8.53 -13.42 11.83
N ASP A 93 7.97 -13.75 13.00
CA ASP A 93 7.69 -12.78 14.07
C ASP A 93 8.94 -12.06 14.59
N VAL A 94 10.12 -12.68 14.43
CA VAL A 94 11.42 -12.11 14.79
C VAL A 94 11.84 -10.97 13.85
N HIS A 95 11.29 -10.93 12.63
CA HIS A 95 11.54 -9.87 11.65
C HIS A 95 10.48 -8.77 11.70
N LEU A 96 9.38 -8.98 12.42
CA LEU A 96 8.33 -7.98 12.54
C LEU A 96 8.67 -6.98 13.66
N ASN A 97 8.96 -5.74 13.27
CA ASN A 97 9.08 -4.62 14.21
C ASN A 97 7.72 -4.25 14.84
N PRO A 98 7.69 -3.47 15.95
CA PRO A 98 6.45 -3.14 16.64
C PRO A 98 5.40 -2.48 15.73
N THR A 99 5.82 -1.58 14.86
CA THR A 99 4.93 -0.93 13.88
C THR A 99 4.30 -1.91 12.88
N LEU A 100 5.06 -2.82 12.28
CA LEU A 100 4.50 -3.85 11.39
C LEU A 100 3.56 -4.79 12.14
N LYS A 101 3.89 -5.16 13.39
CA LYS A 101 3.00 -5.95 14.25
C LYS A 101 1.68 -5.22 14.51
N TYR A 102 1.75 -3.92 14.77
CA TYR A 102 0.57 -3.08 14.96
C TYR A 102 -0.27 -3.07 13.69
N LEU A 103 0.31 -2.74 12.52
CA LEU A 103 -0.42 -2.70 11.25
C LEU A 103 -1.06 -4.04 10.89
N LEU A 104 -0.35 -5.15 11.05
CA LEU A 104 -0.90 -6.49 10.78
C LEU A 104 -2.01 -6.88 11.76
N LYS A 105 -2.05 -6.29 12.96
CA LYS A 105 -3.09 -6.52 13.96
C LYS A 105 -4.31 -5.61 13.76
N THR A 106 -4.10 -4.37 13.31
CA THR A 106 -5.14 -3.33 13.26
C THR A 106 -5.70 -3.07 11.87
N ARG A 107 -5.00 -3.51 10.82
CA ARG A 107 -5.41 -3.27 9.43
C ARG A 107 -5.83 -4.55 8.73
N ILE A 108 -6.79 -4.41 7.83
CA ILE A 108 -7.16 -5.48 6.91
C ILE A 108 -5.97 -5.70 5.97
N TYR A 109 -5.47 -6.93 5.94
CA TYR A 109 -4.41 -7.33 5.03
C TYR A 109 -4.88 -8.41 4.06
N LEU A 110 -4.32 -8.38 2.85
CA LEU A 110 -4.50 -9.42 1.86
C LEU A 110 -3.26 -10.31 1.82
N GLN A 111 -3.45 -11.61 1.96
CA GLN A 111 -2.36 -12.57 1.87
C GLN A 111 -2.31 -13.19 0.47
N TRP A 112 -1.14 -13.13 -0.15
CA TRP A 112 -0.87 -13.89 -1.36
C TRP A 112 -0.72 -15.38 -1.03
N ASP A 113 -1.34 -16.22 -1.84
CA ASP A 113 -1.26 -17.68 -1.74
C ASP A 113 -0.88 -18.26 -3.11
N SER A 114 -0.25 -19.43 -3.10
CA SER A 114 0.17 -20.15 -4.31
C SER A 114 -0.99 -20.86 -4.98
N ASP A 115 -2.04 -21.19 -4.23
CA ASP A 115 -3.27 -21.82 -4.73
C ASP A 115 -4.03 -20.90 -5.70
N ASP A 116 -4.37 -21.42 -6.87
CA ASP A 116 -4.94 -20.64 -7.96
C ASP A 116 -6.32 -20.04 -7.63
N ASP A 117 -7.15 -20.74 -6.87
CA ASP A 117 -8.47 -20.24 -6.48
C ASP A 117 -8.34 -19.13 -5.44
N LYS A 118 -7.41 -19.27 -4.49
CA LYS A 118 -7.07 -18.18 -3.56
C LYS A 118 -6.43 -16.98 -4.27
N GLN A 119 -5.64 -17.20 -5.32
CA GLN A 119 -5.13 -16.09 -6.14
C GLN A 119 -6.26 -15.30 -6.80
N LYS A 120 -7.29 -15.97 -7.35
CA LYS A 120 -8.47 -15.28 -7.92
C LYS A 120 -9.17 -14.41 -6.87
N VAL A 121 -9.40 -14.96 -5.67
CA VAL A 121 -10.01 -14.24 -4.55
C VAL A 121 -9.14 -13.06 -4.11
N PHE A 122 -7.82 -13.23 -4.05
CA PHE A 122 -6.87 -12.16 -3.73
C PHE A 122 -7.01 -11.00 -4.72
N TRP A 123 -6.99 -11.28 -6.03
CA TRP A 123 -7.10 -10.25 -7.05
C TRP A 123 -8.45 -9.53 -7.01
N GLN A 124 -9.55 -10.27 -6.83
CA GLN A 124 -10.88 -9.70 -6.71
C GLN A 124 -10.96 -8.73 -5.51
N LYS A 125 -10.50 -9.16 -4.34
CA LYS A 125 -10.50 -8.32 -3.12
C LYS A 125 -9.59 -7.10 -3.30
N LEU A 126 -8.38 -7.29 -3.82
CA LEU A 126 -7.45 -6.19 -4.05
C LEU A 126 -8.05 -5.13 -4.98
N ARG A 127 -8.69 -5.55 -6.07
CA ARG A 127 -9.38 -4.65 -7.00
C ARG A 127 -10.54 -3.92 -6.35
N GLN A 128 -11.32 -4.61 -5.51
CA GLN A 128 -12.40 -3.98 -4.76
C GLN A 128 -11.90 -2.89 -3.81
N PHE A 129 -10.78 -3.11 -3.12
CA PHE A 129 -10.19 -2.11 -2.22
C PHE A 129 -9.58 -0.90 -2.94
N LEU A 130 -9.07 -1.10 -4.15
CA LEU A 130 -8.40 -0.05 -4.93
C LEU A 130 -9.33 0.77 -5.81
N THR A 131 -10.50 0.22 -6.14
CA THR A 131 -11.49 0.90 -6.98
C THR A 131 -12.30 1.87 -6.12
N PRO A 132 -12.43 3.14 -6.52
CA PRO A 132 -13.23 4.11 -5.78
C PRO A 132 -14.70 3.67 -5.75
N PRO A 133 -15.45 3.98 -4.68
CA PRO A 133 -16.89 3.77 -4.66
C PRO A 133 -17.53 4.57 -5.81
N LYS A 134 -18.62 4.03 -6.40
CA LYS A 134 -19.28 4.58 -7.61
C LYS A 134 -19.69 6.05 -7.50
N SER A 135 -19.73 6.63 -6.31
CA SER A 135 -20.06 8.04 -6.06
C SER A 135 -19.00 9.04 -6.54
N GLU A 136 -17.73 8.64 -6.71
CA GLU A 136 -16.65 9.55 -7.15
C GLU A 136 -16.51 9.68 -8.68
N LEU A 137 -17.25 8.88 -9.46
CA LEU A 137 -17.16 8.88 -10.93
C LEU A 137 -18.04 9.96 -11.59
N VAL A 138 -18.80 10.74 -10.81
CA VAL A 138 -19.81 11.69 -11.33
C VAL A 138 -19.27 13.13 -11.43
N GLU A 139 -18.11 13.45 -10.82
CA GLU A 139 -17.58 14.83 -10.84
C GLU A 139 -16.58 15.14 -11.96
N SER A 140 -16.22 14.18 -12.82
CA SER A 140 -15.21 14.41 -13.88
C SER A 140 -15.76 14.56 -15.31
N THR A 141 -17.08 14.67 -15.51
CA THR A 141 -17.69 14.90 -16.84
C THR A 141 -18.30 16.28 -17.04
N ASN A 142 -18.03 17.26 -16.16
CA ASN A 142 -18.43 18.65 -16.37
C ASN A 142 -17.21 19.58 -16.27
N LEU A 143 -16.43 19.67 -17.34
CA LEU A 143 -15.61 20.83 -17.71
C LEU A 143 -15.33 20.77 -19.21
#